data_AF-A0A2H9Q6N3-F1
#
_entry.id   AF-A0A2H9Q6N3-F1
#
_cell.length_a   1.000
_cell.length_b   1.000
_cell.length_c   1.000
_cell.angle_alpha   90.00
_cell.angle_beta   90.00
_cell.angle_gamma   90.00
#
_symmetry.space_group_name_H-M   'P 1'
#
loop_
_entity.id
_entity.type
_entity.pdbx_description
1 polymer ?
#
loop_
_entity_poly.entity_id
_entity_poly.type
_entity_poly.pdbx_seq_one_letter_code
_entity_poly.pdbx_strand_id
1 'polypeptide(L)'
;MKRLLFIAACLLAVGLGYQAAPSPHSQAVFQAVAVTEDGSGMLTPFTVTATRGSGRILLDVSESRYGPDTEASLAEARDAAQTLVGSLATTDLRIDFEGAAAQRVSGESGGAAFAIAMVSAVSGAQLRPEGAVSAQLNGTRLAPVGGIDEKILAAEKAGKKFFVVARGQEIKYEQDLNKRIAIVRVDTLAQAASILLLK
;
A
#
# COMPACT_ATOMS: atom_id res chain seq x y z
N MET A 1 -15.90 -53.29 9.21
CA MET A 1 -16.62 -52.23 8.47
C MET A 1 -16.76 -50.92 9.27
N LYS A 2 -17.25 -50.93 10.52
CA LYS A 2 -17.47 -49.70 11.32
C LYS A 2 -16.23 -48.82 11.56
N ARG A 3 -15.04 -49.43 11.75
CA ARG A 3 -13.77 -48.70 11.94
C ARG A 3 -13.29 -47.95 10.70
N LEU A 4 -13.51 -48.53 9.51
CA LEU A 4 -13.12 -47.93 8.24
C LEU A 4 -14.00 -46.71 7.91
N LEU A 5 -15.30 -46.82 8.21
CA LEU A 5 -16.26 -45.72 8.07
C LEU A 5 -15.93 -44.53 8.98
N PHE A 6 -15.46 -44.82 10.20
CA PHE A 6 -15.09 -43.79 11.18
C PHE A 6 -13.83 -43.01 10.75
N ILE A 7 -12.82 -43.71 10.22
CA ILE A 7 -11.59 -43.07 9.70
C ILE A 7 -11.90 -42.21 8.48
N ALA A 8 -12.75 -42.69 7.56
CA ALA A 8 -13.18 -41.91 6.40
C ALA A 8 -13.96 -40.65 6.81
N ALA A 9 -14.83 -40.75 7.81
CA ALA A 9 -15.54 -39.59 8.36
C ALA A 9 -14.59 -38.58 9.03
N CYS A 10 -13.57 -39.04 9.76
CA CYS A 10 -12.55 -38.16 10.34
C CYS A 10 -11.70 -37.47 9.27
N LEU A 11 -11.27 -38.17 8.22
CA LEU A 11 -10.51 -37.57 7.12
C LEU A 11 -11.33 -36.55 6.34
N LEU A 12 -12.62 -36.82 6.14
CA LEU A 12 -13.55 -35.88 5.51
C LEU A 12 -13.77 -34.64 6.38
N ALA A 13 -13.95 -34.82 7.69
CA ALA A 13 -14.09 -33.71 8.65
C ALA A 13 -12.82 -32.85 8.73
N VAL A 14 -11.63 -33.46 8.71
CA VAL A 14 -10.35 -32.75 8.64
C VAL A 14 -10.21 -32.02 7.30
N GLY A 15 -10.57 -32.65 6.18
CA GLY A 15 -10.56 -32.00 4.86
C GLY A 15 -11.49 -30.80 4.79
N LEU A 16 -12.72 -30.92 5.31
CA LEU A 16 -13.67 -29.81 5.43
C LEU A 16 -13.18 -28.72 6.40
N GLY A 17 -12.56 -29.11 7.52
CA GLY A 17 -11.95 -28.17 8.48
C GLY A 17 -10.76 -27.42 7.90
N TYR A 18 -9.95 -28.06 7.05
CA TYR A 18 -8.82 -27.42 6.37
C TYR A 18 -9.28 -26.44 5.30
N GLN A 19 -10.40 -26.73 4.63
CA GLN A 19 -11.07 -25.79 3.71
C GLN A 19 -11.71 -24.61 4.44
N ALA A 20 -12.08 -24.80 5.72
CA ALA A 20 -12.63 -23.77 6.60
C ALA A 20 -11.58 -23.04 7.44
N ALA A 21 -10.30 -23.43 7.34
CA ALA A 21 -9.21 -22.70 7.97
C ALA A 21 -9.16 -21.28 7.37
N PRO A 22 -8.89 -20.23 8.17
CA PRO A 22 -8.77 -18.88 7.65
C PRO A 22 -7.79 -18.90 6.48
N SER A 23 -8.25 -18.41 5.32
CA SER A 23 -7.44 -18.39 4.11
C SER A 23 -6.08 -17.76 4.41
N PRO A 24 -4.97 -18.23 3.82
CA PRO A 24 -3.68 -17.58 4.02
C PRO A 24 -3.82 -16.10 3.65
N HIS A 25 -3.84 -15.26 4.69
CA HIS A 25 -3.95 -13.82 4.54
C HIS A 25 -2.54 -13.30 4.44
N SER A 26 -2.20 -12.74 3.28
CA SER A 26 -0.92 -12.06 3.11
C SER A 26 -1.12 -10.59 3.45
N GLN A 27 -0.21 -10.06 4.25
CA GLN A 27 -0.28 -8.69 4.75
C GLN A 27 0.98 -7.92 4.38
N ALA A 28 0.80 -6.65 4.05
CA ALA A 28 1.88 -5.71 3.85
C ALA A 28 1.63 -4.47 4.70
N VAL A 29 2.63 -4.08 5.49
CA VAL A 29 2.61 -2.82 6.25
C VAL A 29 3.45 -1.80 5.49
N PHE A 30 2.88 -0.65 5.20
CA PHE A 30 3.59 0.45 4.55
C PHE A 30 3.23 1.79 5.16
N GLN A 31 3.78 2.88 4.63
CA GLN A 31 3.55 4.22 5.15
C GLN A 31 3.05 5.14 4.06
N ALA A 32 1.93 5.81 4.34
CA ALA A 32 1.43 6.91 3.54
C ALA A 32 2.09 8.20 4.03
N VAL A 33 2.43 9.10 3.11
CA VAL A 33 3.06 10.39 3.44
C VAL A 33 2.09 11.52 3.11
N ALA A 34 1.79 12.35 4.09
CA ALA A 34 0.83 13.43 3.98
C ALA A 34 1.41 14.76 4.50
N VAL A 35 0.70 15.85 4.23
CA VAL A 35 0.96 17.16 4.84
C VAL A 35 -0.24 17.52 5.71
N THR A 36 0.03 17.96 6.92
CA THR A 36 -0.97 18.38 7.90
C THR A 36 -1.43 19.82 7.65
N GLU A 37 -2.50 20.27 8.32
CA GLU A 37 -3.05 21.62 8.15
C GLU A 37 -2.06 22.73 8.53
N ASP A 38 -1.15 22.47 9.47
CA ASP A 38 -0.05 23.36 9.86
C ASP A 38 1.12 23.35 8.87
N GLY A 39 1.03 22.58 7.78
CA GLY A 39 2.06 22.48 6.76
C GLY A 39 3.20 21.52 7.10
N SER A 40 3.08 20.72 8.16
CA SER A 40 4.09 19.73 8.53
C SER A 40 3.87 18.42 7.77
N GLY A 41 4.95 17.79 7.29
CA GLY A 41 4.83 16.43 6.74
C GLY A 41 4.67 15.38 7.84
N MET A 42 3.92 14.31 7.57
CA MET A 42 3.68 13.19 8.49
C MET A 42 3.67 11.86 7.73
N LEU A 43 4.15 10.80 8.39
CA LEU A 43 4.04 9.42 7.91
C LEU A 43 3.01 8.67 8.75
N THR A 44 2.07 8.02 8.07
CA THR A 44 1.02 7.23 8.69
C THR A 44 1.18 5.78 8.26
N PRO A 45 1.42 4.84 9.18
CA PRO A 45 1.41 3.43 8.85
C PRO A 45 0.01 2.98 8.43
N PHE A 46 -0.04 2.12 7.43
CA PHE A 46 -1.26 1.42 7.04
C PHE A 46 -0.92 -0.02 6.67
N THR A 47 -1.88 -0.89 6.90
CA THR A 47 -1.80 -2.32 6.59
C THR A 47 -2.73 -2.64 5.44
N VAL A 48 -2.22 -3.37 4.45
CA VAL A 48 -3.02 -3.99 3.39
C VAL A 48 -3.07 -5.49 3.63
N THR A 49 -4.27 -6.03 3.79
CA THR A 49 -4.51 -7.47 3.92
C THR A 49 -5.16 -7.98 2.65
N ALA A 50 -4.51 -8.92 1.96
CA ALA A 50 -5.04 -9.61 0.81
C ALA A 50 -5.67 -10.95 1.24
N THR A 51 -6.93 -11.16 0.85
CA THR A 51 -7.72 -12.34 1.22
C THR A 51 -8.47 -12.87 0.00
N ARG A 52 -8.77 -14.16 -0.05
CA ARG A 52 -9.60 -14.71 -1.13
C ARG A 52 -11.03 -14.20 -0.96
N GLY A 53 -11.59 -13.63 -2.03
CA GLY A 53 -12.90 -12.98 -1.97
C GLY A 53 -13.49 -12.67 -3.33
N SER A 54 -14.20 -11.54 -3.42
CA SER A 54 -14.98 -11.11 -4.59
C SER A 54 -14.43 -9.85 -5.29
N GLY A 55 -13.19 -9.48 -4.98
CA GLY A 55 -12.49 -8.38 -5.62
C GLY A 55 -12.76 -7.01 -5.01
N ARG A 56 -13.24 -6.96 -3.76
CA ARG A 56 -13.64 -5.74 -3.06
C ARG A 56 -12.44 -5.04 -2.42
N ILE A 57 -12.52 -3.72 -2.32
CA ILE A 57 -11.69 -2.94 -1.40
C ILE A 57 -12.51 -2.69 -0.14
N LEU A 58 -11.95 -3.03 1.01
CA LEU A 58 -12.57 -2.86 2.31
C LEU A 58 -11.75 -1.87 3.12
N LEU A 59 -12.45 -0.97 3.81
CA LEU A 59 -11.83 0.15 4.51
C LEU A 59 -12.47 0.26 5.89
N ASP A 60 -11.66 0.34 6.94
CA ASP A 60 -12.16 0.41 8.32
C ASP A 60 -12.59 1.83 8.73
N VAL A 61 -13.90 2.09 8.64
CA VAL A 61 -14.53 3.38 8.95
C VAL A 61 -14.78 3.62 10.45
N SER A 62 -14.39 2.70 11.34
CA SER A 62 -14.70 2.80 12.78
C SER A 62 -14.03 4.00 13.46
N GLU A 63 -12.74 4.21 13.18
CA GLU A 63 -11.92 5.29 13.77
C GLU A 63 -11.45 6.31 12.71
N SER A 64 -11.76 6.05 11.44
CA SER A 64 -11.15 6.73 10.31
C SER A 64 -12.15 7.65 9.60
N ARG A 65 -11.85 8.95 9.55
CA ARG A 65 -12.47 9.86 8.58
C ARG A 65 -11.55 9.92 7.37
N TYR A 66 -12.07 9.65 6.19
CA TYR A 66 -11.30 9.65 4.95
C TYR A 66 -11.49 10.96 4.19
N GLY A 67 -10.47 11.41 3.48
CA GLY A 67 -10.61 12.52 2.53
C GLY A 67 -11.56 12.14 1.39
N PRO A 68 -12.22 13.12 0.74
CA PRO A 68 -13.21 12.87 -0.32
C PRO A 68 -12.66 12.02 -1.47
N ASP A 69 -11.35 12.10 -1.75
CA ASP A 69 -10.71 11.43 -2.90
C ASP A 69 -10.09 10.07 -2.55
N THR A 70 -10.26 9.60 -1.31
CA THR A 70 -9.65 8.34 -0.84
C THR A 70 -10.18 7.14 -1.62
N GLU A 71 -11.49 7.07 -1.83
CA GLU A 71 -12.12 5.96 -2.57
C GLU A 71 -11.60 5.88 -4.01
N ALA A 72 -11.58 7.02 -4.73
CA ALA A 72 -11.09 7.09 -6.10
C ALA A 72 -9.61 6.68 -6.20
N SER A 73 -8.79 7.14 -5.26
CA SER A 73 -7.36 6.83 -5.23
C SER A 73 -7.08 5.35 -4.93
N LEU A 74 -7.89 4.73 -4.07
CA LEU A 74 -7.80 3.30 -3.79
C LEU A 74 -8.25 2.45 -4.98
N ALA A 75 -9.31 2.87 -5.68
CA ALA A 75 -9.76 2.22 -6.91
C ALA A 75 -8.67 2.28 -7.99
N GLU A 76 -8.08 3.45 -8.22
CA GLU A 76 -6.98 3.60 -9.18
C GLU A 76 -5.73 2.80 -8.75
N ALA A 77 -5.38 2.82 -7.46
CA ALA A 77 -4.28 2.02 -6.94
C ALA A 77 -4.46 0.51 -7.19
N ARG A 78 -5.69 0.00 -7.04
CA ARG A 78 -6.03 -1.39 -7.35
C ARG A 78 -5.88 -1.68 -8.83
N ASP A 79 -6.41 -0.83 -9.69
CA ASP A 79 -6.32 -1.00 -11.15
C ASP A 79 -4.86 -0.97 -11.62
N ALA A 80 -4.05 -0.08 -11.05
CA ALA A 80 -2.61 -0.02 -11.31
C ALA A 80 -1.89 -1.27 -10.79
N ALA A 81 -2.20 -1.74 -9.58
CA ALA A 81 -1.62 -2.95 -9.01
C ALA A 81 -1.94 -4.20 -9.85
N GLN A 82 -3.15 -4.29 -10.42
CA GLN A 82 -3.54 -5.39 -11.32
C GLN A 82 -2.59 -5.55 -12.52
N THR A 83 -1.98 -4.47 -12.98
CA THR A 83 -1.01 -4.53 -14.08
C THR A 83 0.29 -5.25 -13.72
N LEU A 84 0.59 -5.39 -12.41
CA LEU A 84 1.79 -6.03 -11.88
C LEU A 84 1.53 -7.43 -11.31
N VAL A 85 0.39 -7.65 -10.66
CA VAL A 85 0.07 -8.94 -10.00
C VAL A 85 -1.00 -9.76 -10.72
N GLY A 86 -1.58 -9.25 -11.81
CA GLY A 86 -2.67 -9.89 -12.52
C GLY A 86 -4.04 -9.56 -11.93
N SER A 87 -5.05 -10.34 -12.32
CA SER A 87 -6.44 -10.08 -11.94
C SER A 87 -6.66 -10.14 -10.42
N LEU A 88 -7.27 -9.10 -9.87
CA LEU A 88 -7.70 -9.02 -8.47
C LEU A 88 -9.19 -9.32 -8.28
N ALA A 89 -9.87 -9.87 -9.30
CA ALA A 89 -11.32 -10.14 -9.24
C ALA A 89 -11.73 -11.14 -8.14
N THR A 90 -10.81 -11.99 -7.68
CA THR A 90 -11.06 -12.96 -6.60
C THR A 90 -10.30 -12.64 -5.31
N THR A 91 -9.86 -11.40 -5.15
CA THR A 91 -9.02 -10.97 -4.03
C THR A 91 -9.64 -9.75 -3.38
N ASP A 92 -10.11 -9.90 -2.14
CA ASP A 92 -10.53 -8.77 -1.33
C ASP A 92 -9.30 -8.15 -0.66
N LEU A 93 -9.18 -6.82 -0.76
CA LEU A 93 -8.11 -6.03 -0.19
C LEU A 93 -8.68 -5.18 0.96
N ARG A 94 -8.29 -5.50 2.19
CA ARG A 94 -8.62 -4.66 3.36
C ARG A 94 -7.49 -3.69 3.65
N ILE A 95 -7.83 -2.42 3.87
CA ILE A 95 -6.89 -1.36 4.18
C ILE A 95 -7.22 -0.80 5.56
N ASP A 96 -6.26 -0.90 6.46
CA ASP A 96 -6.40 -0.46 7.85
C ASP A 96 -5.33 0.60 8.12
N PHE A 97 -5.74 1.78 8.59
CA PHE A 97 -4.81 2.84 8.96
C PHE A 97 -4.53 2.78 10.46
N GLU A 98 -3.28 2.95 10.85
CA GLU A 98 -2.92 2.97 12.27
C GLU A 98 -3.06 4.38 12.85
N GLY A 99 -3.91 4.53 13.87
CA GLY A 99 -4.09 5.74 14.65
C GLY A 99 -4.98 6.83 14.03
N ALA A 100 -5.12 7.95 14.74
CA ALA A 100 -5.99 9.07 14.36
C ALA A 100 -5.54 9.86 13.11
N ALA A 101 -4.47 9.42 12.43
CA ALA A 101 -3.88 10.09 11.29
C ALA A 101 -4.58 9.77 9.95
N ALA A 102 -5.56 8.85 9.93
CA ALA A 102 -6.39 8.57 8.76
C ALA A 102 -7.09 9.83 8.19
N GLN A 103 -7.44 10.78 9.07
CA GLN A 103 -8.08 12.05 8.71
C GLN A 103 -7.26 12.93 7.76
N ARG A 104 -5.93 12.70 7.71
CA ARG A 104 -4.97 13.59 7.05
C ARG A 104 -4.27 12.95 5.87
N VAL A 105 -4.50 11.66 5.62
CA VAL A 105 -4.06 11.01 4.39
C VAL A 105 -5.04 11.38 3.28
N SER A 106 -4.80 12.51 2.60
CA SER A 106 -5.54 12.88 1.39
C SER A 106 -5.19 11.93 0.23
N GLY A 107 -6.24 11.34 -0.35
CA GLY A 107 -6.17 10.17 -1.23
C GLY A 107 -5.22 10.29 -2.43
N GLU A 108 -5.22 11.43 -3.12
CA GLU A 108 -4.50 11.54 -4.41
C GLU A 108 -3.00 11.28 -4.27
N SER A 109 -2.38 11.82 -3.21
CA SER A 109 -0.92 11.75 -3.07
C SER A 109 -0.39 10.43 -2.51
N GLY A 110 -1.29 9.55 -2.06
CA GLY A 110 -1.02 8.22 -1.54
C GLY A 110 -1.21 7.10 -2.57
N GLY A 111 -1.73 7.38 -3.78
CA GLY A 111 -2.08 6.36 -4.78
C GLY A 111 -0.95 5.37 -5.06
N ALA A 112 0.26 5.87 -5.32
CA ALA A 112 1.43 5.00 -5.54
C ALA A 112 1.79 4.16 -4.30
N ALA A 113 1.67 4.70 -3.08
CA ALA A 113 1.95 3.96 -1.86
C ALA A 113 0.95 2.81 -1.66
N PHE A 114 -0.34 3.08 -1.88
CA PHE A 114 -1.39 2.07 -1.81
C PHE A 114 -1.17 0.96 -2.84
N ALA A 115 -0.89 1.32 -4.10
CA ALA A 115 -0.68 0.34 -5.16
C ALA A 115 0.53 -0.57 -4.85
N ILE A 116 1.64 0.00 -4.38
CA ILE A 116 2.83 -0.76 -3.99
C ILE A 116 2.55 -1.70 -2.82
N ALA A 117 1.81 -1.24 -1.81
CA ALA A 117 1.42 -2.08 -0.68
C ALA A 117 0.43 -3.21 -1.10
N MET A 118 -0.49 -2.93 -2.02
CA MET A 118 -1.37 -3.95 -2.62
C MET A 118 -0.57 -4.99 -3.40
N VAL A 119 0.41 -4.57 -4.21
CA VAL A 119 1.30 -5.49 -4.92
C VAL A 119 2.07 -6.35 -3.94
N SER A 120 2.63 -5.77 -2.87
CA SER A 120 3.31 -6.51 -1.80
C SER A 120 2.39 -7.54 -1.14
N ALA A 121 1.20 -7.13 -0.71
CA ALA A 121 0.24 -8.01 -0.04
C ALA A 121 -0.18 -9.16 -0.96
N VAL A 122 -0.39 -8.93 -2.25
CA VAL A 122 -0.86 -9.98 -3.18
C VAL A 122 0.28 -10.91 -3.63
N SER A 123 1.46 -10.36 -3.93
CA SER A 123 2.59 -11.15 -4.42
C SER A 123 3.41 -11.82 -3.32
N GLY A 124 3.29 -11.36 -2.08
CA GLY A 124 4.16 -11.75 -0.97
C GLY A 124 5.55 -11.11 -0.99
N ALA A 125 5.83 -10.23 -1.97
CA ALA A 125 7.10 -9.51 -2.04
C ALA A 125 7.22 -8.54 -0.86
N GLN A 126 8.35 -8.55 -0.17
CA GLN A 126 8.56 -7.70 1.01
C GLN A 126 8.83 -6.25 0.61
N LEU A 127 8.28 -5.30 1.35
CA LEU A 127 8.57 -3.87 1.17
C LEU A 127 9.93 -3.51 1.76
N ARG A 128 10.66 -2.60 1.11
CA ARG A 128 11.88 -2.01 1.65
C ARG A 128 11.51 -1.02 2.75
N PRO A 129 11.86 -1.29 4.03
CA PRO A 129 11.47 -0.42 5.14
C PRO A 129 12.12 0.97 5.06
N GLU A 130 13.27 1.05 4.38
CA GLU A 130 14.07 2.26 4.18
C GLU A 130 13.49 3.24 3.15
N GLY A 131 12.48 2.82 2.39
CA GLY A 131 11.88 3.59 1.31
C GLY A 131 10.58 4.28 1.71
N ALA A 132 10.35 5.45 1.13
CA ALA A 132 9.06 6.13 1.09
C ALA A 132 8.69 6.49 -0.35
N VAL A 133 7.41 6.76 -0.61
CA VAL A 133 6.92 7.19 -1.93
C VAL A 133 5.75 8.14 -1.76
N SER A 134 5.68 9.16 -2.61
CA SER A 134 4.48 9.97 -2.80
C SER A 134 4.39 10.40 -4.25
N ALA A 135 3.29 9.99 -4.89
CA ALA A 135 2.93 10.33 -6.25
C ALA A 135 1.47 9.99 -6.48
N GLN A 136 0.79 10.80 -7.27
CA GLN A 136 -0.53 10.47 -7.81
C GLN A 136 -0.38 9.42 -8.90
N LEU A 137 -1.39 8.57 -9.07
CA LEU A 137 -1.44 7.65 -10.19
C LEU A 137 -2.21 8.28 -11.35
N ASN A 138 -1.81 7.92 -12.56
CA ASN A 138 -2.60 8.10 -13.76
C ASN A 138 -2.46 6.80 -14.55
N GLY A 139 -3.31 5.83 -14.23
CA GLY A 139 -3.13 4.43 -14.60
C GLY A 139 -1.83 3.88 -14.01
N THR A 140 -0.85 3.55 -14.86
CA THR A 140 0.46 3.03 -14.40
C THR A 140 1.54 4.10 -14.26
N ARG A 141 1.27 5.36 -14.61
CA ARG A 141 2.23 6.46 -14.54
C ARG A 141 2.17 7.15 -13.18
N LEU A 142 3.31 7.65 -12.72
CA LEU A 142 3.39 8.51 -11.55
C LEU A 142 3.31 9.98 -11.97
N ALA A 143 2.43 10.72 -11.30
CA ALA A 143 2.22 12.15 -11.49
C ALA A 143 2.68 12.96 -10.26
N PRO A 144 3.07 14.23 -10.45
CA PRO A 144 3.49 15.10 -9.36
C PRO A 144 2.40 15.34 -8.31
N VAL A 145 2.82 15.66 -7.09
CA VAL A 145 1.94 15.96 -5.96
C VAL A 145 2.35 17.26 -5.27
N GLY A 146 1.41 17.87 -4.56
CA GLY A 146 1.66 19.01 -3.69
C GLY A 146 2.36 18.64 -2.37
N GLY A 147 3.02 19.64 -1.77
CA GLY A 147 3.67 19.53 -0.45
C GLY A 147 4.82 18.53 -0.41
N ILE A 148 5.54 18.37 -1.52
CA ILE A 148 6.53 17.30 -1.65
C ILE A 148 7.77 17.54 -0.78
N ASP A 149 8.21 18.79 -0.63
CA ASP A 149 9.36 19.15 0.20
C ASP A 149 9.11 18.76 1.68
N GLU A 150 7.92 19.04 2.19
CA GLU A 150 7.46 18.70 3.55
C GLU A 150 7.37 17.19 3.75
N LYS A 151 6.86 16.46 2.73
CA LYS A 151 6.76 14.99 2.74
C LYS A 151 8.13 14.32 2.74
N ILE A 152 9.05 14.79 1.90
CA ILE A 152 10.43 14.29 1.85
C ILE A 152 11.12 14.55 3.20
N LEU A 153 10.95 15.74 3.77
CA LEU A 153 11.50 16.08 5.08
C LEU A 153 10.92 15.19 6.20
N ALA A 154 9.62 14.88 6.15
CA ALA A 154 9.01 13.98 7.13
C ALA A 154 9.55 12.55 7.02
N ALA A 155 9.77 12.06 5.81
CA ALA A 155 10.35 10.74 5.60
C ALA A 155 11.80 10.69 6.09
N GLU A 156 12.58 11.74 5.85
CA GLU A 156 13.93 11.89 6.39
C GLU A 156 13.92 11.87 7.92
N LYS A 157 13.06 12.67 8.57
CA LYS A 157 12.87 12.66 10.03
C LYS A 157 12.42 11.30 10.58
N ALA A 158 11.67 10.54 9.79
CA ALA A 158 11.25 9.18 10.11
C ALA A 158 12.33 8.12 9.83
N GLY A 159 13.56 8.54 9.46
CA GLY A 159 14.70 7.66 9.24
C GLY A 159 14.72 6.94 7.89
N LYS A 160 13.93 7.39 6.91
CA LYS A 160 13.96 6.81 5.55
C LYS A 160 15.25 7.21 4.83
N LYS A 161 15.82 6.27 4.08
CA LYS A 161 17.06 6.49 3.31
C LYS A 161 16.80 7.01 1.90
N PHE A 162 15.64 6.69 1.33
CA PHE A 162 15.28 7.17 0.01
C PHE A 162 13.79 7.46 -0.13
N PHE A 163 13.47 8.40 -1.02
CA PHE A 163 12.11 8.84 -1.31
C PHE A 163 11.84 8.79 -2.81
N VAL A 164 10.84 8.01 -3.21
CA VAL A 164 10.43 7.87 -4.61
C VAL A 164 9.42 8.95 -4.96
N VAL A 165 9.67 9.67 -6.06
CA VAL A 165 8.78 10.70 -6.62
C VAL A 165 8.56 10.50 -8.11
N ALA A 166 7.53 11.13 -8.65
CA ALA A 166 7.31 11.21 -10.09
C ALA A 166 8.49 11.90 -10.81
N ARG A 167 8.81 11.47 -12.03
CA ARG A 167 9.91 12.03 -12.85
C ARG A 167 9.83 13.55 -12.95
N GLY A 168 8.63 14.06 -13.25
CA GLY A 168 8.35 15.49 -13.42
C GLY A 168 8.06 16.24 -12.13
N GLN A 169 8.33 15.67 -10.95
CA GLN A 169 8.09 16.35 -9.68
C GLN A 169 9.03 17.56 -9.51
N GLU A 170 8.47 18.75 -9.34
CA GLU A 170 9.25 19.91 -8.93
C GLU A 170 9.45 19.88 -7.41
N ILE A 171 10.70 20.14 -6.97
CA ILE A 171 11.10 20.12 -5.56
C ILE A 171 11.89 21.39 -5.29
N LYS A 172 11.40 22.23 -4.38
CA LYS A 172 11.92 23.59 -4.19
C LYS A 172 13.31 23.59 -3.54
N TYR A 173 13.54 22.69 -2.58
CA TYR A 173 14.77 22.61 -1.79
C TYR A 173 15.58 21.34 -2.08
N GLU A 174 15.54 20.84 -3.32
CA GLU A 174 16.10 19.53 -3.71
C GLU A 174 17.58 19.37 -3.36
N GLN A 175 18.39 20.42 -3.56
CA GLN A 175 19.83 20.38 -3.27
C GLN A 175 20.12 20.15 -1.78
N ASP A 176 19.30 20.72 -0.89
CA ASP A 176 19.46 20.55 0.55
C ASP A 176 18.85 19.24 1.04
N LEU A 177 17.74 18.81 0.45
CA LEU A 177 17.10 17.52 0.74
C LEU A 177 17.99 16.34 0.33
N ASN A 178 18.64 16.40 -0.83
CA ASN A 178 19.53 15.34 -1.32
C ASN A 178 20.77 15.10 -0.44
N LYS A 179 21.12 16.03 0.44
CA LYS A 179 22.18 15.83 1.45
C LYS A 179 21.72 14.95 2.61
N ARG A 180 20.41 14.78 2.80
CA ARG A 180 19.79 14.11 3.96
C ARG A 180 19.07 12.82 3.58
N ILE A 181 18.44 12.76 2.40
CA ILE A 181 17.70 11.60 1.89
C ILE A 181 17.87 11.49 0.38
N ALA A 182 18.02 10.29 -0.15
CA ALA A 182 18.17 10.08 -1.59
C ALA A 182 16.81 10.23 -2.30
N ILE A 183 16.68 11.21 -3.20
CA ILE A 183 15.46 11.39 -3.99
C ILE A 183 15.56 10.56 -5.27
N VAL A 184 14.63 9.63 -5.46
CA VAL A 184 14.60 8.72 -6.61
C VAL A 184 13.42 9.04 -7.51
N ARG A 185 13.72 9.48 -8.73
CA ARG A 185 12.71 9.89 -9.72
C ARG A 185 12.36 8.72 -10.65
N VAL A 186 11.07 8.42 -10.80
CA VAL A 186 10.56 7.34 -11.66
C VAL A 186 9.33 7.76 -12.46
N ASP A 187 9.07 7.07 -13.57
CA ASP A 187 7.96 7.38 -14.49
C ASP A 187 6.72 6.51 -14.24
N THR A 188 6.91 5.28 -13.76
CA THR A 188 5.85 4.28 -13.69
C THR A 188 5.84 3.50 -12.38
N LEU A 189 4.67 2.93 -12.05
CA LEU A 189 4.47 2.09 -10.89
C LEU A 189 5.39 0.87 -10.90
N ALA A 190 5.65 0.29 -12.08
CA ALA A 190 6.57 -0.83 -12.24
C ALA A 190 8.01 -0.46 -11.81
N GLN A 191 8.47 0.74 -12.15
CA GLN A 191 9.78 1.23 -11.72
C GLN A 191 9.80 1.44 -10.20
N ALA A 192 8.79 2.12 -9.66
CA ALA A 192 8.64 2.30 -8.21
C ALA A 192 8.65 0.95 -7.48
N ALA A 193 7.92 -0.05 -7.99
CA ALA A 193 7.85 -1.39 -7.41
C ALA A 193 9.20 -2.11 -7.41
N SER A 194 9.97 -2.01 -8.50
CA SER A 194 11.30 -2.63 -8.56
C SER A 194 12.31 -2.04 -7.57
N ILE A 195 12.07 -0.79 -7.14
CA ILE A 195 12.87 -0.11 -6.11
C ILE A 195 12.33 -0.43 -4.71
N LEU A 196 11.02 -0.39 -4.50
CA LEU A 196 10.39 -0.48 -3.18
C LEU A 196 10.12 -1.91 -2.72
N LEU A 197 10.14 -2.90 -3.60
CA LEU A 197 9.97 -4.30 -3.26
C LEU A 197 11.31 -5.03 -3.26
N LEU A 198 11.47 -5.96 -2.33
CA LEU A 198 12.54 -6.95 -2.29
C LEU A 198 12.12 -8.15 -3.16
N LYS A 199 13.09 -8.68 -3.91
CA LYS A 199 12.91 -9.89 -4.73
C LYS A 199 12.99 -11.13 -3.86
#